data_AF-A0A094AYG8-F1
#
_entry.id   AF-A0A094AYG8-F1
#
_cell.length_a   1.000
_cell.length_b   1.000
_cell.length_c   1.000
_cell.angle_alpha   90.00
_cell.angle_beta   90.00
_cell.angle_gamma   90.00
#
_symmetry.space_group_name_H-M   'P 1'
#
loop_
_entity.id
_entity.type
_entity.pdbx_description
1 polymer ?
#
loop_
_entity_poly.entity_id
_entity_poly.type
_entity_poly.pdbx_seq_one_letter_code
_entity_poly.pdbx_strand_id
1 'polypeptide(L)'
;MELEGPIKFADSYYKLEIVTALSQFKLFVGWKPLDDIRVLLKLKPLERYVPQHGLLNDEILMEVCKALLTASPEMVKNTIKELQITPESQFGVSYYIPEMLIRLSSQYSEGDNGHIVATLLINYMTLKPGDAICFPPDSIHAYLYGDILECMANPDNVRETGFCPIAERESVELFTRALYHWNLQPTKA
;
A
#
# COMPACT_ATOMS: atom_id res chain seq x y z
N MET A 1 28.62 -28.96 0.49
CA MET A 1 27.24 -29.46 0.68
C MET A 1 26.61 -28.47 1.65
N GLU A 2 25.98 -27.45 1.08
CA GLU A 2 25.51 -26.26 1.79
C GLU A 2 24.33 -26.63 2.70
N LEU A 3 24.42 -26.20 3.95
CA LEU A 3 23.36 -26.32 4.95
C LEU A 3 22.28 -25.29 4.58
N GLU A 4 21.10 -25.79 4.21
CA GLU A 4 19.90 -25.00 4.04
C GLU A 4 19.64 -24.15 5.31
N GLY A 5 19.42 -22.85 5.09
CA GLY A 5 19.14 -21.91 6.17
C GLY A 5 17.86 -22.26 6.94
N PRO A 6 17.69 -21.76 8.18
CA PRO A 6 16.58 -22.15 9.02
C PRO A 6 15.24 -21.73 8.40
N ILE A 7 14.33 -22.71 8.29
CA ILE A 7 12.94 -22.49 7.91
C ILE A 7 12.30 -21.61 8.98
N LYS A 8 11.97 -20.35 8.65
CA LYS A 8 11.16 -19.47 9.51
C LYS A 8 9.73 -20.01 9.57
N PHE A 9 9.40 -20.71 10.65
CA PHE A 9 8.00 -20.96 11.01
C PHE A 9 7.44 -19.67 11.61
N ALA A 10 6.45 -19.05 10.95
CA ALA A 10 5.71 -17.94 11.53
C ALA A 10 4.83 -18.47 12.66
N ASP A 11 5.06 -18.00 13.88
CA ASP A 11 4.23 -18.33 15.04
C ASP A 11 2.74 -18.02 14.75
N SER A 12 1.86 -18.90 15.22
CA SER A 12 0.41 -18.86 15.02
C SER A 12 -0.32 -17.75 15.81
N TYR A 13 0.39 -16.73 16.28
CA TYR A 13 -0.20 -15.57 16.95
C TYR A 13 -0.50 -14.50 15.91
N TYR A 14 -1.77 -14.11 15.80
CA TYR A 14 -2.20 -12.98 15.01
C TYR A 14 -1.42 -11.73 15.44
N LYS A 15 -0.65 -11.14 14.51
CA LYS A 15 0.06 -9.88 14.75
C LYS A 15 -0.99 -8.80 14.96
N LEU A 16 -1.14 -8.35 16.20
CA LEU A 16 -1.92 -7.17 16.54
C LEU A 16 -0.94 -6.01 16.70
N GLU A 17 -1.22 -4.93 15.99
CA GLU A 17 -0.46 -3.69 16.10
C GLU A 17 -1.43 -2.57 16.46
N ILE A 18 -1.06 -1.75 17.43
CA ILE A 18 -1.83 -0.57 17.81
C ILE A 18 -0.90 0.63 17.77
N VAL A 19 -1.38 1.69 17.13
CA VAL A 19 -0.69 2.97 17.06
C VAL A 19 -1.55 4.06 17.67
N THR A 20 -0.94 4.89 18.50
CA THR A 20 -1.52 6.14 19.01
C THR A 20 -0.72 7.32 18.50
N ALA A 21 -1.40 8.29 17.90
CA ALA A 21 -0.77 9.49 17.38
C ALA A 21 -0.37 10.44 18.51
N LEU A 22 0.91 10.82 18.57
CA LEU A 22 1.42 11.83 19.53
C LEU A 22 1.43 13.24 18.91
N SER A 23 1.42 13.31 17.57
CA SER A 23 1.33 14.53 16.77
C SER A 23 0.30 14.32 15.65
N GLN A 24 0.24 15.23 14.66
CA GLN A 24 -0.50 14.93 13.43
C GLN A 24 0.21 13.76 12.72
N PHE A 25 -0.47 12.62 12.63
CA PHE A 25 0.08 11.41 12.03
C PHE A 25 -0.61 11.09 10.71
N LYS A 26 0.17 10.84 9.67
CA LYS A 26 -0.32 10.54 8.31
C LYS A 26 0.18 9.16 7.90
N LEU A 27 -0.72 8.35 7.38
CA LEU A 27 -0.43 6.98 6.97
C LEU A 27 -1.27 6.55 5.76
N PHE A 28 -0.76 5.56 5.04
CA PHE A 28 -1.56 4.70 4.20
C PHE A 28 -2.01 3.50 5.01
N VAL A 29 -3.29 3.13 4.96
CA VAL A 29 -3.80 1.94 5.66
C VAL A 29 -5.10 1.42 5.03
N GLY A 30 -5.17 0.12 4.77
CA GLY A 30 -6.40 -0.52 4.28
C GLY A 30 -6.76 -0.20 2.84
N TRP A 31 -7.46 -1.11 2.18
CA TRP A 31 -7.94 -0.89 0.81
C TRP A 31 -8.96 0.24 0.75
N LYS A 32 -8.83 1.10 -0.25
CA LYS A 32 -9.89 2.03 -0.65
C LYS A 32 -11.17 1.26 -0.99
N PRO A 33 -12.36 1.89 -0.88
CA PRO A 33 -13.58 1.32 -1.45
C PRO A 33 -13.38 0.95 -2.92
N LEU A 34 -13.88 -0.23 -3.33
CA LEU A 34 -13.71 -0.69 -4.72
C LEU A 34 -14.28 0.30 -5.74
N ASP A 35 -15.32 1.06 -5.41
CA ASP A 35 -15.87 2.08 -6.30
C ASP A 35 -14.89 3.25 -6.51
N ASP A 36 -14.15 3.66 -5.47
CA ASP A 36 -13.12 4.69 -5.58
C ASP A 36 -11.94 4.18 -6.43
N ILE A 37 -11.50 2.94 -6.20
CA ILE A 37 -10.46 2.30 -7.02
C ILE A 37 -10.91 2.20 -8.47
N ARG A 38 -12.16 1.82 -8.73
CA ARG A 38 -12.74 1.72 -10.08
C ARG A 38 -12.69 3.05 -10.82
N VAL A 39 -12.91 4.17 -10.14
CA VAL A 39 -12.77 5.51 -10.74
C VAL A 39 -11.31 5.75 -11.15
N LEU A 40 -10.36 5.45 -10.27
CA LEU A 40 -8.94 5.61 -10.54
C LEU A 40 -8.47 4.74 -11.70
N LEU A 41 -8.85 3.46 -11.75
CA LEU A 41 -8.44 2.52 -12.80
C LEU A 41 -8.94 2.89 -14.21
N LYS A 42 -9.85 3.86 -14.35
CA LYS A 42 -10.26 4.40 -15.66
C LYS A 42 -9.28 5.44 -16.21
N LEU A 43 -8.34 5.92 -15.40
CA LEU A 43 -7.31 6.87 -15.85
C LEU A 43 -6.42 6.18 -16.91
N LYS A 44 -6.22 6.86 -18.03
CA LYS A 44 -5.46 6.34 -19.17
C LYS A 44 -4.06 5.78 -18.81
N PRO A 45 -3.27 6.41 -17.90
CA PRO A 45 -1.97 5.85 -17.51
C PRO A 45 -2.06 4.47 -16.82
N LEU A 46 -3.23 4.10 -16.31
CA LEU A 46 -3.46 2.87 -15.54
C LEU A 46 -4.03 1.71 -16.36
N GLU A 47 -4.54 1.97 -17.57
CA GLU A 47 -5.23 0.98 -18.42
C GLU A 47 -4.43 -0.33 -18.60
N ARG A 48 -3.10 -0.24 -18.66
CA ARG A 48 -2.20 -1.40 -18.81
C ARG A 48 -2.12 -2.34 -17.61
N TYR A 49 -2.46 -1.87 -16.42
CA TYR A 49 -2.44 -2.68 -15.19
C TYR A 49 -3.78 -3.34 -14.91
N VAL A 50 -4.82 -2.96 -15.65
CA VAL A 50 -6.19 -3.42 -15.43
C VAL A 50 -6.45 -4.65 -16.30
N PRO A 51 -6.82 -5.80 -15.70
CA PRO A 51 -7.26 -6.96 -16.47
C PRO A 51 -8.47 -6.62 -17.34
N GLN A 52 -8.49 -7.12 -18.57
CA GLN A 52 -9.56 -6.84 -19.55
C GLN A 52 -10.81 -7.72 -19.38
N HIS A 53 -10.98 -8.32 -18.20
CA HIS A 53 -12.04 -9.27 -17.91
C HIS A 53 -12.67 -8.99 -16.54
N GLY A 54 -13.97 -9.26 -16.42
CA GLY A 54 -14.70 -9.12 -15.16
C GLY A 54 -14.94 -7.66 -14.72
N LEU A 55 -15.65 -7.53 -13.60
CA LEU A 55 -15.84 -6.26 -12.90
C LEU A 55 -14.97 -6.25 -11.64
N LEU A 56 -14.42 -5.09 -11.28
CA LEU A 56 -13.55 -4.96 -10.11
C LEU A 56 -14.23 -5.55 -8.85
N ASN A 57 -13.58 -6.57 -8.29
CA ASN A 57 -13.86 -7.27 -7.05
C ASN A 57 -12.51 -7.51 -6.32
N ASP A 58 -12.53 -8.23 -5.20
CA ASP A 58 -11.29 -8.45 -4.41
C ASP A 58 -10.24 -9.28 -5.18
N GLU A 59 -10.68 -10.24 -6.01
CA GLU A 59 -9.78 -11.05 -6.85
C GLU A 59 -9.04 -10.17 -7.88
N ILE A 60 -9.79 -9.36 -8.64
CA ILE A 60 -9.22 -8.44 -9.63
C ILE A 60 -8.40 -7.35 -8.96
N LEU A 61 -8.77 -6.89 -7.76
CA LEU A 61 -7.95 -5.95 -6.98
C LEU A 61 -6.56 -6.55 -6.70
N MET A 62 -6.50 -7.84 -6.34
CA MET A 62 -5.22 -8.51 -6.11
C MET A 62 -4.42 -8.68 -7.41
N GLU A 63 -5.06 -8.98 -8.54
CA GLU A 63 -4.40 -8.99 -9.85
C GLU A 63 -3.80 -7.62 -10.21
N VAL A 64 -4.58 -6.55 -10.03
CA VAL A 64 -4.11 -5.18 -10.26
C VAL A 64 -2.95 -4.84 -9.32
N CYS A 65 -3.05 -5.17 -8.03
CA CYS A 65 -1.99 -4.96 -7.05
C CYS A 65 -0.69 -5.68 -7.48
N LYS A 66 -0.79 -6.95 -7.89
CA LYS A 66 0.34 -7.73 -8.42
C LYS A 66 0.92 -7.09 -9.67
N ALA A 67 0.09 -6.66 -10.61
CA ALA A 67 0.54 -5.98 -11.84
C ALA A 67 1.30 -4.68 -11.53
N LEU A 68 0.82 -3.88 -10.57
CA LEU A 68 1.49 -2.66 -10.13
C LEU A 68 2.82 -2.97 -9.41
N LEU A 69 2.88 -3.98 -8.55
CA LEU A 69 4.09 -4.37 -7.80
C LEU A 69 5.17 -5.02 -8.67
N THR A 70 4.80 -5.64 -9.79
CA THR A 70 5.73 -6.31 -10.72
C THR A 70 6.13 -5.43 -11.91
N ALA A 71 5.52 -4.26 -12.05
CA ALA A 71 5.86 -3.28 -13.08
C ALA A 71 7.34 -2.90 -13.00
N SER A 72 7.98 -2.72 -14.17
CA SER A 72 9.38 -2.29 -14.21
C SER A 72 9.54 -0.86 -13.66
N PRO A 73 10.70 -0.50 -13.07
CA PRO A 73 10.92 0.85 -12.53
C PRO A 73 10.66 1.97 -13.54
N GLU A 74 10.98 1.75 -14.82
CA GLU A 74 10.73 2.71 -15.90
C GLU A 74 9.24 2.87 -16.20
N MET A 75 8.47 1.77 -16.17
CA MET A 75 7.02 1.84 -16.31
C MET A 75 6.37 2.59 -15.15
N VAL A 76 6.80 2.30 -13.91
CA VAL A 76 6.33 2.99 -12.71
C VAL A 76 6.61 4.49 -12.82
N LYS A 77 7.85 4.86 -13.13
CA LYS A 77 8.28 6.25 -13.30
C LYS A 77 7.44 7.01 -14.34
N ASN A 78 7.21 6.40 -15.51
CA ASN A 78 6.39 7.02 -16.56
C ASN A 78 4.93 7.16 -16.13
N THR A 79 4.38 6.14 -15.47
CA THR A 79 3.01 6.19 -14.90
C THR A 79 2.89 7.33 -13.89
N ILE A 80 3.84 7.45 -12.96
CA ILE A 80 3.86 8.53 -11.95
C ILE A 80 3.88 9.89 -12.62
N LYS A 81 4.76 10.12 -13.61
CA LYS A 81 4.84 11.39 -14.33
C LYS A 81 3.52 11.77 -15.01
N GLU A 82 2.86 10.81 -15.66
CA GLU A 82 1.56 11.04 -16.31
C GLU A 82 0.46 11.34 -15.28
N LEU A 83 0.46 10.66 -14.14
CA LEU A 83 -0.50 10.92 -13.06
C LEU A 83 -0.27 12.27 -12.39
N GLN A 84 0.98 12.71 -12.21
CA GLN A 84 1.32 14.01 -11.61
C GLN A 84 0.79 15.20 -12.43
N ILE A 85 0.69 15.06 -13.76
CA ILE A 85 0.15 16.11 -14.65
C ILE A 85 -1.34 15.94 -14.97
N THR A 86 -1.96 14.84 -14.52
CA THR A 86 -3.39 14.61 -14.73
C THR A 86 -4.19 15.56 -13.83
N PRO A 87 -5.23 16.25 -14.34
CA PRO A 87 -6.04 17.15 -13.52
C PRO A 87 -6.66 16.46 -12.31
N GLU A 88 -6.56 17.08 -11.13
CA GLU A 88 -7.08 16.55 -9.85
C GLU A 88 -8.55 16.15 -9.92
N SER A 89 -9.35 16.87 -10.73
CA SER A 89 -10.78 16.57 -10.94
C SER A 89 -11.05 15.18 -11.54
N GLN A 90 -10.05 14.53 -12.15
CA GLN A 90 -10.19 13.17 -12.68
C GLN A 90 -10.03 12.07 -11.63
N PHE A 91 -9.51 12.39 -10.43
CA PHE A 91 -9.25 11.42 -9.37
C PHE A 91 -10.42 11.23 -8.40
N GLY A 92 -11.56 11.90 -8.64
CA GLY A 92 -12.74 11.83 -7.78
C GLY A 92 -12.44 12.27 -6.35
N VAL A 93 -12.81 11.44 -5.36
CA VAL A 93 -12.54 11.72 -3.94
C VAL A 93 -11.05 11.67 -3.58
N SER A 94 -10.21 11.10 -4.44
CA SER A 94 -8.76 10.99 -4.24
C SER A 94 -7.97 12.09 -4.97
N TYR A 95 -8.52 13.31 -5.01
CA TYR A 95 -7.93 14.48 -5.68
C TYR A 95 -6.49 14.83 -5.23
N TYR A 96 -6.10 14.36 -4.03
CA TYR A 96 -4.77 14.59 -3.46
C TYR A 96 -3.64 13.75 -4.11
N ILE A 97 -3.97 12.78 -4.98
CA ILE A 97 -2.99 11.82 -5.54
C ILE A 97 -1.83 12.50 -6.30
N PRO A 98 -2.05 13.47 -7.21
CA PRO A 98 -0.96 14.12 -7.93
C PRO A 98 0.08 14.77 -7.00
N GLU A 99 -0.38 15.56 -6.02
CA GLU A 99 0.50 16.20 -5.03
C GLU A 99 1.22 15.16 -4.15
N MET A 100 0.50 14.11 -3.73
CA MET A 100 1.09 13.03 -2.95
C MET A 100 2.20 12.30 -3.73
N LEU A 101 2.00 12.05 -5.02
CA LEU A 101 3.03 11.45 -5.88
C LEU A 101 4.27 12.34 -6.01
N ILE A 102 4.10 13.65 -6.12
CA ILE A 102 5.23 14.61 -6.12
C ILE A 102 6.00 14.50 -4.81
N ARG A 103 5.29 14.52 -3.67
CA ARG A 103 5.91 14.39 -2.36
C ARG A 103 6.68 13.07 -2.23
N LEU A 104 6.05 11.94 -2.54
CA LEU A 104 6.68 10.63 -2.41
C LEU A 104 7.91 10.50 -3.32
N SER A 105 7.85 11.02 -4.57
CA SER A 105 9.01 11.03 -5.48
C SER A 105 10.18 11.89 -5.00
N SER A 106 9.95 12.84 -4.08
CA SER A 106 11.03 13.58 -3.44
C SER A 106 11.70 12.84 -2.28
N GLN A 107 11.04 11.80 -1.74
CA GLN A 107 11.48 11.05 -0.57
C GLN A 107 12.00 9.64 -0.91
N TYR A 108 11.49 9.04 -1.98
CA TYR A 108 11.79 7.68 -2.42
C TYR A 108 12.17 7.66 -3.90
N SER A 109 12.75 6.55 -4.38
CA SER A 109 13.13 6.46 -5.79
C SER A 109 11.90 6.51 -6.70
N GLU A 110 11.93 7.33 -7.76
CA GLU A 110 10.81 7.54 -8.69
C GLU A 110 10.27 6.25 -9.35
N GLY A 111 11.05 5.16 -9.36
CA GLY A 111 10.63 3.85 -9.89
C GLY A 111 10.08 2.90 -8.83
N ASP A 112 9.83 3.35 -7.59
CA ASP A 112 9.35 2.48 -6.51
C ASP A 112 7.84 2.22 -6.65
N ASN A 113 7.47 0.95 -6.84
CA ASN A 113 6.10 0.47 -7.01
C ASN A 113 5.18 0.84 -5.83
N GLY A 114 5.74 1.05 -4.63
CA GLY A 114 5.01 1.50 -3.45
C GLY A 114 4.25 2.81 -3.69
N HIS A 115 4.78 3.72 -4.52
CA HIS A 115 4.10 4.97 -4.87
C HIS A 115 2.70 4.72 -5.45
N ILE A 116 2.65 3.90 -6.50
CA ILE A 116 1.42 3.67 -7.26
C ILE A 116 0.50 2.72 -6.50
N VAL A 117 1.02 1.73 -5.77
CA VAL A 117 0.16 0.88 -4.92
C VAL A 117 -0.47 1.70 -3.80
N ALA A 118 0.32 2.48 -3.05
CA ALA A 118 -0.17 3.17 -1.88
C ALA A 118 -1.15 4.30 -2.22
N THR A 119 -0.84 5.09 -3.25
CA THR A 119 -1.72 6.21 -3.64
C THR A 119 -3.00 5.74 -4.32
N LEU A 120 -2.95 4.68 -5.14
CA LEU A 120 -4.09 4.23 -5.94
C LEU A 120 -4.99 3.23 -5.21
N LEU A 121 -4.43 2.35 -4.39
CA LEU A 121 -5.18 1.23 -3.81
C LEU A 121 -5.45 1.38 -2.31
N ILE A 122 -4.61 2.13 -1.59
CA ILE A 122 -4.67 2.21 -0.12
C ILE A 122 -5.31 3.53 0.34
N ASN A 123 -6.09 3.53 1.42
CA ASN A 123 -6.62 4.77 2.00
C ASN A 123 -5.48 5.63 2.55
N TYR A 124 -5.53 6.93 2.28
CA TYR A 124 -4.68 7.91 2.95
C TYR A 124 -5.46 8.49 4.13
N MET A 125 -4.92 8.32 5.33
CA MET A 125 -5.57 8.74 6.58
C MET A 125 -4.69 9.73 7.33
N THR A 126 -5.34 10.67 8.04
CA THR A 126 -4.68 11.57 8.99
C THR A 126 -5.32 11.41 10.35
N LEU A 127 -4.50 11.06 11.35
CA LEU A 127 -4.86 10.98 12.76
C LEU A 127 -4.42 12.26 13.49
N LYS A 128 -5.27 12.72 14.41
CA LYS A 128 -4.97 13.83 15.33
C LYS A 128 -4.23 13.29 16.56
N PRO A 129 -3.47 14.14 17.28
CA PRO A 129 -2.90 13.74 18.56
C PRO A 129 -3.98 13.14 19.48
N GLY A 130 -3.71 11.95 20.03
CA GLY A 130 -4.62 11.18 20.87
C GLY A 130 -5.52 10.17 20.13
N ASP A 131 -5.68 10.28 18.81
CA ASP A 131 -6.38 9.25 18.03
C ASP A 131 -5.56 7.94 18.02
N ALA A 132 -6.25 6.80 18.06
CA ALA A 132 -5.62 5.50 17.95
C ALA A 132 -6.19 4.67 16.78
N ILE A 133 -5.36 3.78 16.24
CA ILE A 133 -5.73 2.82 15.22
C ILE A 133 -5.18 1.45 15.59
N CYS A 134 -6.02 0.43 15.42
CA CYS A 134 -5.63 -0.96 15.54
C CYS A 134 -5.57 -1.58 14.15
N PHE A 135 -4.43 -2.18 13.82
CA PHE A 135 -4.20 -2.84 12.55
C PHE A 135 -4.62 -4.31 12.67
N PRO A 136 -5.52 -4.78 11.79
CA PRO A 136 -5.80 -6.20 11.71
C PRO A 136 -4.57 -6.95 11.17
N PRO A 137 -4.45 -8.25 11.46
CA PRO A 137 -3.44 -9.10 10.86
C PRO A 137 -3.49 -9.04 9.33
N ASP A 138 -2.33 -9.17 8.72
CA ASP A 138 -2.16 -9.12 7.25
C ASP A 138 -2.70 -7.83 6.62
N SER A 139 -2.66 -6.73 7.37
CA SER A 139 -3.01 -5.41 6.85
C SER A 139 -1.85 -4.70 6.16
N ILE A 140 -2.10 -4.23 4.94
CA ILE A 140 -1.30 -3.27 4.18
C ILE A 140 -1.40 -1.88 4.81
N HIS A 141 -0.24 -1.35 5.18
CA HIS A 141 -0.11 -0.01 5.69
C HIS A 141 1.31 0.52 5.47
N ALA A 142 1.45 1.85 5.52
CA ALA A 142 2.74 2.54 5.46
C ALA A 142 2.64 3.87 6.22
N TYR A 143 3.54 4.10 7.16
CA TYR A 143 3.60 5.35 7.92
C TYR A 143 4.34 6.42 7.11
N LEU A 144 3.79 7.64 7.04
CA LEU A 144 4.33 8.69 6.17
C LEU A 144 4.90 9.90 6.91
N TYR A 145 4.31 10.26 8.05
CA TYR A 145 4.70 11.46 8.78
C TYR A 145 4.07 11.49 10.17
N GLY A 146 4.84 11.99 11.14
CA GLY A 146 4.37 12.28 12.50
C GLY A 146 4.97 11.35 13.54
N ASP A 147 4.90 11.79 14.80
CA ASP A 147 5.32 11.03 15.97
C ASP A 147 4.18 10.16 16.50
N ILE A 148 4.52 8.91 16.86
CA ILE A 148 3.58 7.90 17.34
C ILE A 148 4.12 7.12 18.53
N LEU A 149 3.20 6.54 19.30
CA LEU A 149 3.48 5.40 20.17
C LEU A 149 2.94 4.14 19.48
N GLU A 150 3.79 3.15 19.26
CA GLU A 150 3.43 1.88 18.63
C GLU A 150 3.63 0.71 19.60
N CYS A 151 2.68 -0.22 19.62
CA CYS A 151 2.73 -1.45 20.39
C CYS A 151 2.41 -2.64 19.47
N MET A 152 3.28 -3.66 19.45
CA MET A 152 3.15 -4.82 18.57
C MET A 152 3.47 -6.12 19.32
N ALA A 153 2.75 -7.20 19.02
CA ALA A 153 2.86 -8.47 19.73
C ALA A 153 4.09 -9.33 19.37
N ASN A 154 4.72 -9.16 18.19
CA ASN A 154 6.03 -9.73 17.81
C ASN A 154 6.48 -9.11 16.47
N PRO A 155 7.69 -8.50 16.35
CA PRO A 155 8.09 -7.77 15.14
C PRO A 155 8.48 -8.64 13.93
N ASP A 156 8.73 -9.94 14.09
CA ASP A 156 9.55 -10.73 13.14
C ASP A 156 8.92 -11.10 11.77
N ASN A 157 7.69 -10.65 11.46
CA ASN A 157 6.96 -11.01 10.24
C ASN A 157 6.46 -9.80 9.43
N VAL A 158 7.25 -8.71 9.35
CA VAL A 158 6.96 -7.62 8.39
C VAL A 158 7.32 -8.09 6.97
N ARG A 159 6.43 -7.83 6.00
CA ARG A 159 6.68 -8.08 4.57
C ARG A 159 6.60 -6.78 3.81
N GLU A 160 7.72 -6.36 3.23
CA GLU A 160 7.84 -5.06 2.57
C GLU A 160 7.96 -5.24 1.06
N THR A 161 7.18 -4.49 0.28
CA THR A 161 7.21 -4.55 -1.19
C THR A 161 7.35 -3.19 -1.87
N GLY A 162 7.45 -2.11 -1.08
CA GLY A 162 7.60 -0.74 -1.57
C GLY A 162 8.01 0.18 -0.43
N PHE A 163 8.56 1.36 -0.77
CA PHE A 163 9.14 2.32 0.16
C PHE A 163 10.32 1.79 1.00
N CYS A 164 10.92 0.68 0.57
CA CYS A 164 12.13 0.09 1.14
C CYS A 164 13.18 -0.16 0.04
N PRO A 165 14.47 -0.30 0.41
CA PRO A 165 15.52 -0.68 -0.53
C PRO A 165 15.17 -1.95 -1.32
N ILE A 166 15.55 -2.01 -2.60
CA ILE A 166 15.20 -3.14 -3.48
C ILE A 166 15.69 -4.48 -2.92
N ALA A 167 16.85 -4.49 -2.25
CA ALA A 167 17.43 -5.69 -1.65
C ALA A 167 16.64 -6.24 -0.46
N GLU A 168 15.78 -5.42 0.15
CA GLU A 168 14.95 -5.76 1.33
C GLU A 168 13.52 -6.14 0.92
N ARG A 169 13.17 -5.98 -0.37
CA ARG A 169 11.82 -6.32 -0.86
C ARG A 169 11.59 -7.82 -0.81
N GLU A 170 10.47 -8.18 -0.21
CA GLU A 170 9.97 -9.55 -0.15
C GLU A 170 9.27 -9.96 -1.47
N SER A 171 8.97 -11.25 -1.59
CA SER A 171 8.27 -11.79 -2.75
C SER A 171 6.88 -11.17 -2.90
N VAL A 172 6.62 -10.54 -4.05
CA VAL A 172 5.30 -10.00 -4.43
C VAL A 172 4.21 -11.08 -4.37
N GLU A 173 4.56 -12.33 -4.72
CA GLU A 173 3.64 -13.46 -4.64
C GLU A 173 3.23 -13.75 -3.19
N LEU A 174 4.20 -13.79 -2.26
CA LEU A 174 3.92 -14.04 -0.85
C LEU A 174 3.14 -12.89 -0.22
N PHE A 175 3.48 -11.65 -0.59
CA PHE A 175 2.81 -10.45 -0.13
C PHE A 175 1.35 -10.41 -0.56
N THR A 176 1.08 -10.57 -1.87
CA THR A 176 -0.29 -10.57 -2.39
C THR A 176 -1.11 -11.74 -1.83
N ARG A 177 -0.50 -12.92 -1.64
CA ARG A 177 -1.16 -14.07 -1.00
C ARG A 177 -1.60 -13.80 0.43
N ALA A 178 -0.81 -13.07 1.23
CA ALA A 178 -1.19 -12.70 2.59
C ALA A 178 -2.43 -11.79 2.61
N LEU A 179 -2.59 -10.94 1.60
CA LEU A 179 -3.66 -9.95 1.51
C LEU A 179 -5.02 -10.52 1.05
N TYR A 180 -5.05 -11.70 0.43
CA TYR A 180 -6.30 -12.33 -0.08
C TYR A 180 -7.35 -12.61 1.01
N HIS A 181 -6.95 -12.73 2.27
CA HIS A 181 -7.85 -13.04 3.38
C HIS A 181 -8.31 -11.81 4.17
N TRP A 182 -7.94 -10.61 3.69
CA TRP A 182 -8.30 -9.38 4.37
C TRP A 182 -9.74 -8.98 4.09
N ASN A 183 -10.59 -9.10 5.12
CA ASN A 183 -11.98 -8.59 5.09
C ASN A 183 -12.32 -7.48 6.13
N LEU A 184 -11.38 -7.04 6.97
CA LEU A 184 -11.62 -6.13 8.10
C LEU A 184 -11.02 -4.74 7.91
N GLN A 185 -11.83 -3.70 7.68
CA GLN A 185 -11.32 -2.33 7.61
C GLN A 185 -10.70 -1.87 8.95
N PRO A 186 -9.63 -1.06 8.94
CA PRO A 186 -9.05 -0.52 10.16
C PRO A 186 -10.10 0.30 10.92
N THR A 187 -10.19 0.08 12.24
CA THR A 187 -11.15 0.82 13.07
C THR A 187 -10.43 1.91 13.84
N LYS A 188 -10.91 3.15 13.67
CA LYS A 188 -10.46 4.28 14.47
C LYS A 188 -11.20 4.29 15.80
N ALA A 189 -10.47 4.46 16.90
CA ALA A 189 -11.01 4.66 18.24
C ALA A 189 -10.74 6.09 18.72
#